data_AF-A0A2S2KSB1-F1
#
_entry.id   AF-A0A2S2KSB1-F1
#
_cell.length_a   1.000
_cell.length_b   1.000
_cell.length_c   1.000
_cell.angle_alpha   90.00
_cell.angle_beta   90.00
_cell.angle_gamma   90.00
#
_symmetry.space_group_name_H-M   'P 1'
#
loop_
_entity.id
_entity.type
_entity.pdbx_description
1 polymer ?
#
loop_
_entity_poly.entity_id
_entity_poly.type
_entity_poly.pdbx_seq_one_letter_code
_entity_poly.pdbx_strand_id
1 'polypeptide(L)' 'MDAKLDSTYLAITELTSEINSIVRKSFEKGNEELPSSDVEHILKITSDVACKIRPQLKELTV' A
#
# COMPACT_ATOMS: atom_id res chain seq x y z
N MET A 1 20.17 -12.87 3.02
CA MET A 1 19.25 -12.21 3.97
C MET A 1 18.51 -11.04 3.31
N ASP A 2 18.97 -10.56 2.14
CA ASP A 2 18.42 -9.39 1.43
C ASP A 2 17.12 -9.58 0.65
N ALA A 3 16.90 -10.70 -0.03
CA ALA A 3 15.75 -10.83 -0.95
C ALA A 3 14.36 -10.63 -0.30
N LYS A 4 14.22 -10.99 0.98
CA LYS A 4 12.98 -10.75 1.76
C LYS A 4 12.80 -9.27 2.11
N LEU A 5 13.90 -8.58 2.45
CA LEU A 5 13.89 -7.15 2.77
C LEU A 5 13.55 -6.32 1.53
N ASP A 6 14.16 -6.69 0.40
CA ASP A 6 13.90 -6.08 -0.90
C ASP A 6 12.44 -6.28 -1.34
N SER A 7 11.86 -7.47 -1.11
CA SER A 7 10.46 -7.73 -1.42
C SER A 7 9.47 -6.91 -0.58
N THR A 8 9.76 -6.72 0.71
CA THR A 8 8.93 -5.89 1.59
C THR A 8 9.03 -4.41 1.21
N TYR A 9 10.25 -3.95 0.95
CA TYR A 9 10.50 -2.59 0.50
C TYR A 9 9.80 -2.29 -0.84
N LEU A 10 9.88 -3.23 -1.80
CA LEU A 10 9.18 -3.13 -3.08
C LEU A 10 7.67 -3.04 -2.87
N ALA A 11 7.08 -3.93 -2.07
CA ALA A 11 5.64 -3.92 -1.81
C ALA A 11 5.14 -2.62 -1.17
N ILE A 12 5.92 -2.02 -0.26
CA ILE A 12 5.60 -0.72 0.36
C ILE A 12 5.74 0.42 -0.65
N THR A 13 6.75 0.36 -1.52
CA THR A 13 6.98 1.36 -2.56
C THR A 13 5.86 1.35 -3.60
N GLU A 14 5.43 0.15 -4.01
CA GLU A 14 4.28 -0.04 -4.91
C GLU A 14 3.00 0.49 -4.29
N LEU A 15 2.72 0.17 -3.01
CA LEU A 15 1.58 0.71 -2.26
C LEU A 15 1.58 2.25 -2.25
N THR A 16 2.73 2.84 -1.94
CA THR A 16 2.90 4.30 -1.89
C THR A 16 2.64 4.94 -3.25
N SER A 17 3.15 4.32 -4.32
CA SER A 17 2.94 4.78 -5.70
C SER A 17 1.46 4.74 -6.08
N GLU A 18 0.76 3.66 -5.75
CA GLU A 18 -0.65 3.48 -6.09
C GLU A 18 -1.56 4.47 -5.32
N ILE A 19 -1.35 4.63 -4.01
CA ILE A 19 -2.07 5.63 -3.21
C ILE A 19 -1.83 7.05 -3.77
N ASN A 20 -0.59 7.39 -4.10
CA ASN A 20 -0.26 8.68 -4.69
C ASN A 20 -0.95 8.90 -6.05
N SER A 21 -1.06 7.85 -6.87
CA SER A 21 -1.79 7.91 -8.15
C SER A 21 -3.27 8.21 -7.94
N ILE A 22 -3.90 7.55 -6.97
CA ILE A 22 -5.32 7.76 -6.61
C ILE A 22 -5.54 9.20 -6.13
N VAL A 23 -4.74 9.66 -5.16
CA VAL A 23 -4.87 11.01 -4.60
C VAL A 23 -4.63 12.07 -5.66
N ARG A 24 -3.58 11.92 -6.49
CA ARG A 24 -3.27 12.87 -7.57
C ARG A 24 -4.42 12.96 -8.56
N LYS A 25 -4.96 11.82 -9.00
CA LYS A 25 -6.10 11.79 -9.92
C LYS A 25 -7.35 12.47 -9.34
N SER A 26 -7.58 12.32 -8.03
CA SER A 26 -8.68 13.01 -7.35
C SER A 26 -8.47 14.53 -7.34
N PHE A 27 -7.25 14.97 -7.01
CA PHE A 27 -6.86 16.38 -7.02
C PHE A 27 -6.97 17.00 -8.42
N GLU A 28 -6.46 16.32 -9.46
CA GLU A 28 -6.51 16.76 -10.86
C GLU A 28 -7.95 16.88 -11.38
N LYS A 29 -8.88 16.09 -10.82
CA LYS A 29 -10.32 16.18 -11.14
C LYS A 29 -11.04 17.28 -10.36
N GLY A 30 -10.35 17.97 -9.46
CA GLY A 30 -10.95 19.00 -8.60
C GLY A 30 -11.88 18.44 -7.53
N ASN A 31 -11.73 17.17 -7.17
CA ASN A 31 -12.52 16.58 -6.09
C ASN A 31 -11.95 17.04 -4.74
N GLU A 32 -12.80 17.58 -3.87
CA GLU A 32 -12.45 17.92 -2.48
C GLU A 32 -12.32 16.66 -1.60
N GLU A 33 -13.01 15.58 -1.97
CA GLU A 33 -13.03 14.31 -1.26
C GLU A 33 -12.68 13.14 -2.19
N LEU A 34 -12.13 12.07 -1.63
CA LEU A 34 -11.91 10.84 -2.38
C LEU A 34 -13.26 10.13 -2.62
N PRO A 35 -13.54 9.68 -3.85
CA PRO A 35 -14.69 8.83 -4.13
C PRO A 35 -14.67 7.57 -3.26
N SER A 36 -15.85 7.08 -2.84
CA SER A 36 -15.94 5.86 -2.01
C SER A 36 -15.24 4.65 -2.64
N SER A 37 -15.29 4.54 -3.98
CA SER A 37 -14.57 3.48 -4.71
C SER A 37 -13.05 3.57 -4.57
N ASP A 38 -12.51 4.78 -4.53
CA ASP A 38 -11.07 5.02 -4.38
C ASP A 38 -10.67 4.73 -2.92
N VAL A 39 -11.50 5.08 -1.94
CA VAL A 39 -11.30 4.73 -0.53
C VAL A 39 -11.35 3.21 -0.33
N GLU A 40 -12.33 2.50 -0.88
CA GLU A 40 -12.40 1.03 -0.84
C GLU A 40 -11.15 0.40 -1.48
N HIS A 41 -10.71 0.95 -2.61
CA HIS A 41 -9.52 0.46 -3.28
C HIS A 41 -8.27 0.62 -2.39
N ILE A 42 -8.06 1.79 -1.79
CA ILE A 42 -6.95 2.06 -0.85
C ILE A 42 -6.98 1.06 0.31
N LEU A 43 -8.15 0.82 0.91
CA LEU A 43 -8.28 -0.13 2.02
C LEU A 43 -7.89 -1.55 1.59
N LYS A 44 -8.34 -1.98 0.41
CA LYS A 44 -8.04 -3.30 -0.14
C LYS A 44 -6.54 -3.49 -0.38
N ILE A 45 -5.90 -2.60 -1.13
CA ILE A 45 -4.46 -2.72 -1.44
C ILE A 45 -3.60 -2.62 -0.19
N THR A 46 -4.00 -1.79 0.78
CA THR A 46 -3.30 -1.68 2.08
C THR A 46 -3.41 -2.97 2.87
N SER A 47 -4.60 -3.57 2.93
CA SER A 47 -4.83 -4.86 3.57
C SER A 47 -4.01 -5.98 2.91
N ASP A 48 -3.96 -6.00 1.57
CA ASP A 48 -3.19 -7.01 0.82
C ASP A 48 -1.68 -6.88 1.09
N VAL A 49 -1.13 -5.67 1.10
CA VAL A 49 0.29 -5.43 1.42
C VAL A 49 0.57 -5.74 2.89
N ALA A 50 -0.31 -5.35 3.81
CA ALA A 50 -0.20 -5.70 5.23
C ALA A 50 -0.14 -7.22 5.42
N CYS A 51 -0.97 -7.99 4.70
CA CYS A 51 -0.94 -9.45 4.71
C CYS A 51 0.33 -10.05 4.12
N LYS A 52 1.02 -9.37 3.18
CA LYS A 52 2.29 -9.83 2.61
C LYS A 52 3.49 -9.57 3.55
N ILE A 53 3.46 -8.48 4.31
CA ILE A 53 4.55 -8.11 5.22
C ILE A 53 4.39 -8.72 6.63
N ARG A 54 3.15 -8.94 7.11
CA ARG A 54 2.87 -9.50 8.44
C ARG A 54 3.42 -10.92 8.71
N PRO A 55 3.49 -11.84 7.74
CA PRO A 55 4.14 -13.15 7.93
C PRO A 55 5.60 -13.02 8.38
N GLN A 56 6.26 -11.90 8.07
CA GLN A 56 7.66 -11.64 8.42
C GLN A 56 7.86 -11.18 9.88
N LEU A 57 6.81 -10.75 10.59
CA LEU A 57 6.89 -10.34 12.00
C LEU A 57 7.05 -11.52 12.97
N LYS A 58 6.78 -12.76 12.53
CA LYS A 58 6.93 -13.97 13.37
C LYS A 58 8.37 -14.50 13.44
N GLU A 59 9.30 -14.02 12.60
CA GLU A 59 10.70 -14.51 12.59
C GLU A 59 11.66 -13.67 13.47
N LEU A 60 11.19 -12.68 14.23
CA LEU A 60 12.01 -11.83 15.12
C LEU A 60 11.86 -12.13 16.62
N THR A 61 11.26 -13.27 16.99
CA THR A 61 11.23 -13.73 18.37
C THR A 61 12.25 -14.86 18.55
N VAL A 62 13.49 -14.52 18.91
CA VAL A 62 14.49 -15.41 19.49
C VAL A 62 14.82 -14.88 20.88
#